data_AF-D2PN87-F1
#
_entry.id   AF-D2PN87-F1
#
_cell.length_a   1.000
_cell.length_b   1.000
_cell.length_c   1.000
_cell.angle_alpha   90.00
_cell.angle_beta   90.00
_cell.angle_gamma   90.00
#
_symmetry.space_group_name_H-M   'P 1'
#
loop_
_entity.id
_entity.type
_entity.pdbx_description
1 polymer ?
#
loop_
_entity_poly.entity_id
_entity_poly.type
_entity_poly.pdbx_seq_one_letter_code
_entity_poly.pdbx_strand_id
1 'polypeptide(L)' 'MSAHSEHGGLEARCVDTGHWQVEGYDLVHLPHPRVVLGSAWVVWRFGVPVAVRPTFQQARSWVAVELHGGGSR' A
#
# COMPACT_ATOMS: atom_id res chain seq x y z
N MET A 1 15.23 -1.05 14.60
CA MET A 1 15.96 -0.76 13.34
C MET A 1 14.95 -0.14 12.38
N SER A 2 14.92 1.19 12.29
CA SER A 2 14.04 1.92 11.36
C SER A 2 14.83 2.21 10.10
N ALA A 3 14.47 1.57 8.98
CA ALA A 3 15.05 1.88 7.69
C ALA A 3 14.36 3.13 7.14
N HIS A 4 15.01 4.29 7.28
CA HIS A 4 14.63 5.51 6.58
C HIS A 4 15.29 5.49 5.19
N SER A 5 14.50 5.52 4.13
CA SER A 5 14.99 5.78 2.77
C SER A 5 14.41 7.10 2.30
N GLU A 6 15.25 8.13 2.32
CA GLU A 6 14.98 9.46 1.80
C GLU A 6 15.13 9.46 0.27
N HIS A 7 14.01 9.45 -0.44
CA HIS A 7 13.99 9.71 -1.88
C HIS A 7 12.61 10.24 -2.28
N GLY A 8 12.28 11.48 -1.89
CA GLY A 8 11.10 12.23 -2.38
C GLY A 8 9.79 11.44 -2.51
N GLY A 9 9.59 10.43 -1.66
CA GLY A 9 8.68 9.34 -1.92
C GLY A 9 8.06 8.94 -0.60
N LEU A 10 6.75 9.13 -0.52
CA LEU A 10 5.87 8.88 0.63
C LEU A 10 6.51 8.03 1.73
N GLU A 11 6.59 8.59 2.95
CA GLU A 11 7.13 7.87 4.09
C GLU A 11 6.24 6.67 4.39
N ALA A 12 6.83 5.48 4.33
CA ALA A 12 6.15 4.23 4.65
C ALA A 12 6.60 3.78 6.04
N ARG A 13 5.66 3.66 6.97
CA ARG A 13 5.89 3.18 8.32
C ARG A 13 5.43 1.73 8.45
N CYS A 14 6.31 0.86 8.93
CA CYS A 14 5.93 -0.50 9.31
C CYS A 14 5.12 -0.47 10.61
N VAL A 15 3.92 -1.06 10.60
CA VAL A 15 3.07 -1.23 11.79
C VAL A 15 3.30 -2.62 12.37
N ASP A 16 3.22 -3.64 11.52
CA ASP A 16 3.53 -5.03 11.85
C ASP A 16 3.94 -5.84 10.59
N THR A 17 4.04 -7.17 10.74
CA THR A 17 4.39 -8.06 9.63
C THR A 17 3.22 -8.17 8.65
N GLY A 18 3.31 -7.41 7.55
CA GLY A 18 2.28 -7.39 6.50
C GLY A 18 1.40 -6.16 6.57
N HIS A 19 1.57 -5.26 7.54
CA HIS A 19 0.85 -3.99 7.62
C HIS A 19 1.81 -2.80 7.60
N TRP A 20 1.59 -1.92 6.62
CA TRP A 20 2.32 -0.67 6.46
C TRP A 20 1.37 0.51 6.36
N GLN A 21 1.76 1.65 6.92
CA GLN A 21 1.03 2.90 6.81
C GLN A 21 1.79 3.87 5.91
N VAL A 22 1.08 4.52 5.00
CA VAL A 22 1.64 5.49 4.04
C VAL A 22 0.67 6.67 3.94
N GLU A 23 1.02 7.83 4.48
CA GLU A 23 0.21 9.07 4.40
C GLU A 23 -1.30 8.87 4.68
N GLY A 24 -1.64 8.14 5.74
CA GLY A 24 -3.03 7.86 6.13
C GLY A 24 -3.72 6.72 5.37
N TYR A 25 -3.01 6.01 4.51
CA TYR A 25 -3.44 4.74 3.91
C TYR A 25 -2.83 3.56 4.65
N ASP A 26 -3.60 2.48 4.78
CA ASP A 26 -3.11 1.21 5.29
C ASP A 26 -2.91 0.23 4.13
N LEU A 27 -1.72 -0.32 4.01
CA LEU A 27 -1.35 -1.36 3.06
C LEU A 27 -1.25 -2.66 3.84
N VAL A 28 -2.20 -3.56 3.61
CA VAL A 28 -2.31 -4.82 4.35
C VAL A 28 -2.13 -6.00 3.41
N HIS A 29 -1.20 -6.88 3.74
CA HIS A 29 -0.94 -8.12 3.02
C HIS A 29 -1.95 -9.18 3.46
N LEU A 30 -2.77 -9.65 2.52
CA LEU A 30 -3.84 -10.61 2.77
C LEU A 30 -3.76 -11.78 1.79
N PRO A 31 -4.17 -13.00 2.21
CA PRO A 31 -4.41 -14.10 1.27
C PRO A 31 -5.46 -13.69 0.23
N HIS A 32 -5.19 -13.96 -1.04
CA HIS A 32 -6.10 -13.60 -2.12
C HIS A 32 -6.19 -14.72 -3.16
N PRO A 33 -7.32 -15.45 -3.23
CA PRO A 33 -7.43 -16.71 -3.98
C PRO A 33 -7.36 -16.52 -5.51
N ARG A 34 -7.54 -15.29 -5.99
CA ARG A 34 -7.55 -14.95 -7.43
C ARG A 34 -6.25 -14.31 -7.93
N VAL A 35 -5.25 -14.11 -7.07
CA VAL A 35 -3.95 -13.58 -7.48
C VAL A 35 -2.96 -14.74 -7.58
N VAL A 36 -2.13 -14.74 -8.63
CA VAL A 36 -1.19 -15.83 -8.95
C VAL A 36 -0.27 -16.19 -7.78
N LEU A 37 0.08 -15.20 -6.95
CA LEU A 37 0.93 -15.36 -5.77
C LEU A 37 0.18 -15.89 -4.52
N GLY A 38 -1.12 -16.17 -4.62
CA GLY A 38 -1.98 -16.59 -3.49
C GLY A 38 -2.21 -15.51 -2.42
N SER A 39 -1.63 -14.33 -2.60
CA SER A 39 -1.71 -13.19 -1.69
C SER A 39 -1.65 -11.87 -2.44
N ALA A 40 -2.13 -10.80 -1.82
CA ALA A 40 -2.18 -9.46 -2.38
C ALA A 40 -2.01 -8.40 -1.28
N TRP A 41 -1.63 -7.21 -1.69
CA TRP A 41 -1.64 -6.02 -0.85
C TRP A 41 -2.93 -5.23 -1.10
N VAL A 42 -3.74 -5.11 -0.07
CA VAL A 42 -4.98 -4.33 -0.09
C VAL A 42 -4.69 -2.96 0.52
N VAL A 43 -5.03 -1.91 -0.22
CA VAL A 43 -4.93 -0.52 0.24
C VAL A 43 -6.26 -0.14 0.85
N TRP A 44 -6.23 0.37 2.08
CA TRP A 44 -7.39 0.86 2.81
C TRP A 44 -7.25 2.36 3.06
N ARG A 45 -8.41 3.04 3.10
CA ARG A 45 -8.53 4.43 3.51
C ARG A 45 -9.80 4.57 4.33
N PHE A 46 -9.73 5.17 5.51
CA PHE A 46 -10.89 5.38 6.39
C PHE A 46 -11.71 4.09 6.67
N GLY A 47 -11.03 2.95 6.80
CA GLY A 47 -11.67 1.66 7.09
C GLY A 47 -12.32 0.96 5.90
N VAL A 48 -12.17 1.47 4.67
CA VAL A 48 -12.65 0.80 3.45
C VAL A 48 -11.50 0.42 2.52
N PRO A 49 -11.53 -0.76 1.87
CA PRO A 49 -10.55 -1.13 0.85
C PRO A 49 -10.80 -0.31 -0.43
N VAL A 50 -9.75 0.32 -0.96
CA VAL A 50 -9.81 1.21 -2.13
C VAL A 50 -9.02 0.66 -3.33
N ALA A 51 -8.03 -0.20 -3.10
CA ALA A 51 -7.30 -0.86 -4.18
C ALA A 51 -6.73 -2.22 -3.75
N VAL A 52 -6.52 -3.11 -4.71
CA VAL A 52 -5.85 -4.41 -4.53
C VAL A 52 -4.69 -4.49 -5.52
N ARG A 53 -3.49 -4.79 -5.04
CA ARG A 53 -2.28 -4.89 -5.86
C ARG A 53 -1.49 -6.17 -5.54
N PRO A 54 -0.92 -6.85 -6.54
CA PRO A 54 -0.14 -8.06 -6.32
C PRO A 54 1.07 -7.89 -5.40
N THR A 55 1.73 -6.72 -5.41
CA THR A 55 2.96 -6.49 -4.62
C THR A 55 2.88 -5.21 -3.79
N PHE A 56 3.70 -5.15 -2.74
CA PHE A 56 3.82 -3.97 -1.87
C PHE A 56 4.21 -2.71 -2.66
N GLN A 57 5.18 -2.83 -3.57
CA GLN A 57 5.64 -1.70 -4.38
C GLN A 57 4.53 -1.17 -5.29
N GLN A 58 3.69 -2.05 -5.84
CA GLN A 58 2.53 -1.63 -6.63
C GLN A 58 1.46 -0.94 -5.77
N ALA A 59 1.22 -1.41 -4.54
CA ALA A 59 0.32 -0.76 -3.59
C ALA A 59 0.82 0.63 -3.18
N ARG A 60 2.11 0.75 -2.85
CA ARG A 60 2.75 2.03 -2.50
C ARG A 60 2.75 3.01 -3.67
N SER A 61 3.04 2.54 -4.87
CA SER A 61 2.98 3.34 -6.10
C SER A 61 1.56 3.85 -6.37
N TRP A 62 0.55 3.01 -6.14
CA TRP A 62 -0.85 3.42 -6.25
C TRP A 62 -1.19 4.57 -5.28
N VAL A 63 -0.75 4.50 -4.02
CA VAL A 63 -0.94 5.58 -3.04
C VAL A 63 -0.22 6.87 -3.48
N ALA A 64 0.98 6.76 -4.06
CA ALA A 64 1.71 7.90 -4.62
C ALA A 64 0.91 8.60 -5.71
N VAL A 65 0.33 7.84 -6.63
CA VAL A 65 -0.50 8.36 -7.72
C VAL A 65 -1.79 8.98 -7.19
N GLU A 66 -2.44 8.36 -6.21
CA GLU A 66 -3.67 8.84 -5.59
C GLU A 66 -3.45 10.18 -4.87
N LEU A 67 -2.34 10.33 -4.14
CA LEU A 67 -2.02 11.56 -3.40
C LEU A 67 -1.54 12.72 -4.29
N HIS A 68 -0.85 12.43 -5.39
CA HIS A 68 -0.28 13.46 -6.27
C HIS A 68 -1.16 13.79 -7.49
N GLY A 69 -2.39 13.24 -7.56
CA GLY A 69 -3.44 13.75 -8.44
C GLY A 69 -3.70 12.99 -9.73
N GLY A 70 -3.65 11.64 -9.73
CA GLY A 70 -3.85 10.88 -10.97
C GLY A 70 -4.52 9.51 -10.87
N GLY A 71 -5.66 9.37 -10.20
CA GLY A 71 -6.35 8.07 -10.07
C GLY A 71 -7.85 8.08 -10.38
N SER A 72 -8.22 8.30 -11.65
CA SER A 72 -9.55 8.06 -12.26
C SER A 72 -10.81 8.52 -11.49
N ARG A 73 -11.33 9.69 -11.90
CA ARG A 73 -12.78 9.83 -12.07
C ARG A 73 -13.25 8.99 -13.26
#